data_AF-A0A7M7PF42-F1
#
_entry.id   AF-A0A7M7PF42-F1
#
_cell.length_a   1.000
_cell.length_b   1.000
_cell.length_c   1.000
_cell.angle_alpha   90.00
_cell.angle_beta   90.00
_cell.angle_gamma   90.00
#
_symmetry.space_group_name_H-M   'P 1'
#
loop_
_entity.id
_entity.type
_entity.pdbx_description
1 polymer ?
#
loop_
_entity_poly.entity_id
_entity_poly.type
_entity_poly.pdbx_seq_one_letter_code
_entity_poly.pdbx_strand_id
1 'polypeptide(L)'
;MIEICPGDWVYGVTKCFLFDGVNSRNWQEAHDFCDGLDAVTLGNGDVIGPSLAFLENQEEFALSKTHLPNSWVWSNCNKLNINAPWVCVTDRAGTTSQYRDWGPGQPEDDRCVISYQDQMHDQDCNINSGTGTSCQVNISA
;
A
#
# COMPACT_ATOMS: atom_id res chain seq x y z
N MET A 1 22.81 -0.93 -16.71
CA MET A 1 21.83 -0.25 -15.86
C MET A 1 21.66 -1.10 -14.61
N ILE A 2 21.75 -0.51 -13.42
CA ILE A 2 21.33 -1.21 -12.20
C ILE A 2 19.81 -1.09 -12.20
N GLU A 3 19.11 -2.20 -12.35
CA GLU A 3 17.67 -2.23 -12.12
C GLU A 3 17.44 -2.03 -10.62
N ILE A 4 16.84 -0.88 -10.28
CA ILE A 4 16.56 -0.51 -8.89
C ILE A 4 15.37 -1.33 -8.36
N CYS A 5 14.42 -1.63 -9.25
CA CYS A 5 13.26 -2.45 -8.96
C CYS A 5 13.35 -3.80 -9.68
N PRO A 6 12.81 -4.87 -9.09
CA PRO A 6 12.62 -6.14 -9.77
C PRO A 6 11.73 -5.96 -11.01
N GLY A 7 11.88 -6.80 -12.04
CA GLY A 7 11.27 -6.63 -13.37
C GLY A 7 9.88 -5.97 -13.41
N ASP A 8 8.83 -6.69 -12.99
CA ASP A 8 7.43 -6.20 -13.08
C ASP A 8 7.07 -5.10 -12.05
N TRP A 9 8.04 -4.63 -11.27
CA TRP A 9 7.84 -3.63 -10.24
C TRP A 9 8.18 -2.23 -10.76
N VAL A 10 7.36 -1.28 -10.36
CA VAL A 10 7.47 0.13 -10.77
C VAL A 10 8.20 0.93 -9.70
N TYR A 11 9.18 1.72 -10.11
CA TYR A 11 9.93 2.60 -9.22
C TYR A 11 9.12 3.83 -8.81
N GLY A 12 9.02 4.10 -7.50
CA GLY A 12 8.38 5.29 -6.93
C GLY A 12 9.29 6.04 -5.96
N VAL A 13 10.57 6.22 -6.34
CA VAL A 13 11.61 6.94 -5.59
C VAL A 13 12.26 6.14 -4.46
N THR A 14 11.55 5.86 -3.36
CA THR A 14 12.11 5.13 -2.21
C THR A 14 11.58 3.72 -2.06
N LYS A 15 10.67 3.34 -2.95
CA LYS A 15 9.95 2.06 -2.97
C LYS A 15 9.84 1.56 -4.40
N CYS A 16 9.71 0.25 -4.52
CA CYS A 16 9.19 -0.38 -5.72
C CYS A 16 7.77 -0.86 -5.44
N PHE A 17 6.89 -0.75 -6.43
CA PHE A 17 5.49 -1.10 -6.32
C PHE A 17 5.08 -2.17 -7.33
N LEU A 18 4.24 -3.10 -6.91
CA LEU A 18 3.52 -4.02 -7.78
C LEU A 18 2.03 -3.71 -7.69
N PHE A 19 1.36 -3.54 -8.84
CA PHE A 19 -0.04 -3.15 -8.88
C PHE A 19 -0.92 -4.30 -9.40
N ASP A 20 -1.97 -4.64 -8.64
CA ASP A 20 -3.02 -5.57 -9.06
C ASP A 20 -4.38 -4.86 -9.01
N GLY A 21 -4.86 -4.46 -10.19
CA GLY A 21 -6.18 -3.87 -10.39
C GLY A 21 -7.24 -4.85 -10.90
N VAL A 22 -6.88 -6.12 -11.12
CA VAL A 22 -7.80 -7.11 -11.74
C VAL A 22 -8.60 -7.83 -10.66
N ASN A 23 -7.96 -8.16 -9.53
CA ASN A 23 -8.58 -8.92 -8.46
C ASN A 23 -8.94 -7.98 -7.30
N SER A 24 -10.23 -7.71 -7.13
CA SER A 24 -10.72 -7.07 -5.92
C SER A 24 -10.60 -8.03 -4.74
N ARG A 25 -10.13 -7.49 -3.61
CA ARG A 25 -9.82 -8.18 -2.37
C ARG A 25 -10.31 -7.32 -1.22
N ASN A 26 -10.72 -7.93 -0.11
CA ASN A 26 -10.83 -7.18 1.13
C ASN A 26 -9.45 -6.78 1.68
N TRP A 27 -9.42 -5.97 2.74
CA TRP A 27 -8.15 -5.47 3.28
C TRP A 27 -7.21 -6.60 3.71
N GLN A 28 -7.74 -7.63 4.38
CA GLN A 28 -6.94 -8.76 4.85
C GLN A 28 -6.41 -9.61 3.67
N GLU A 29 -7.25 -9.86 2.67
CA GLU A 29 -6.85 -10.60 1.47
C GLU A 29 -5.78 -9.83 0.68
N ALA A 30 -5.88 -8.50 0.59
CA ALA A 30 -4.86 -7.67 -0.05
C ALA A 30 -3.53 -7.70 0.73
N HIS A 31 -3.61 -7.66 2.06
CA HIS A 31 -2.46 -7.84 2.94
C HIS A 31 -1.79 -9.20 2.73
N ASP A 32 -2.56 -10.29 2.83
CA ASP A 32 -2.08 -11.67 2.67
C ASP A 32 -1.52 -11.94 1.27
N PHE A 33 -2.15 -11.34 0.25
CA PHE A 33 -1.66 -11.44 -1.14
C PHE A 33 -0.24 -10.87 -1.26
N CYS A 34 0.00 -9.66 -0.77
CA CYS A 34 1.31 -9.04 -0.86
C CYS A 34 2.35 -9.77 0.00
N ASP A 35 2.00 -10.18 1.22
CA ASP A 35 2.90 -10.93 2.11
C ASP A 35 3.23 -12.33 1.58
N GLY A 36 2.33 -12.92 0.77
CA GLY A 36 2.49 -14.21 0.12
C GLY A 36 3.34 -14.20 -1.16
N LEU A 37 3.74 -13.03 -1.66
CA LEU A 37 4.65 -12.92 -2.80
C LEU A 37 6.07 -13.37 -2.41
N ASP A 38 6.77 -13.93 -3.40
CA ASP A 38 8.18 -14.25 -3.26
C ASP A 38 9.01 -13.01 -2.93
N ALA A 39 10.03 -13.19 -2.10
CA ALA A 39 10.98 -12.13 -1.81
C ALA A 39 11.70 -11.70 -3.09
N VAL A 40 11.98 -10.41 -3.19
CA VAL A 40 12.62 -9.83 -4.37
C VAL A 40 14.06 -9.48 -4.09
N THR A 41 14.93 -9.67 -5.09
CA THR A 41 16.34 -9.26 -5.02
C THR A 41 16.47 -7.84 -5.56
N LEU A 42 16.95 -6.92 -4.73
CA LEU A 42 17.22 -5.55 -5.12
C LEU A 42 18.55 -5.44 -5.88
N GLY A 43 18.76 -4.32 -6.58
CA GLY A 43 20.00 -4.07 -7.34
C GLY A 43 21.29 -4.06 -6.49
N ASN A 44 21.18 -3.92 -5.16
CA ASN A 44 22.29 -4.02 -4.20
C ASN A 44 22.53 -5.45 -3.68
N GLY A 45 21.69 -6.43 -4.06
CA GLY A 45 21.77 -7.82 -3.64
C GLY A 45 20.91 -8.19 -2.43
N ASP A 46 20.24 -7.22 -1.79
CA ASP A 46 19.36 -7.50 -0.65
C ASP A 46 18.12 -8.27 -1.10
N VAL A 47 17.67 -9.21 -0.26
CA VAL A 47 16.46 -10.01 -0.49
C VAL A 47 15.40 -9.55 0.50
N ILE A 48 14.37 -8.88 -0.02
CA ILE A 48 13.34 -8.24 0.79
C ILE A 48 11.97 -8.81 0.43
N GLY A 49 11.21 -9.18 1.46
CA GLY A 49 9.83 -9.63 1.28
C GLY A 49 8.89 -8.44 1.06
N PRO A 50 7.97 -8.53 0.09
CA PRO A 50 6.91 -7.54 -0.09
C PRO A 50 5.95 -7.43 1.09
N SER A 51 5.25 -6.30 1.15
CA SER A 51 4.07 -6.06 2.00
C SER A 51 3.01 -5.29 1.23
N LEU A 52 1.79 -5.20 1.77
CA LEU A 52 0.80 -4.22 1.28
C LEU A 52 1.41 -2.82 1.33
N ALA A 53 1.09 -1.98 0.35
CA ALA A 53 1.69 -0.67 0.22
C ALA A 53 1.09 0.34 1.20
N PHE A 54 1.91 1.26 1.69
CA PHE A 54 1.49 2.46 2.39
C PHE A 54 2.09 3.67 1.67
N LEU A 55 1.22 4.51 1.11
CA LEU A 55 1.60 5.69 0.33
C LEU A 55 1.86 6.87 1.27
N GLU A 56 3.04 7.47 1.18
CA GLU A 56 3.56 8.44 2.14
C GLU A 56 3.75 9.85 1.57
N ASN A 57 3.45 10.04 0.29
CA ASN A 57 3.57 11.33 -0.38
C ASN A 57 2.76 11.37 -1.68
N GLN A 58 2.55 12.58 -2.18
CA GLN A 58 1.76 12.85 -3.38
C GLN A 58 2.32 12.22 -4.67
N GLU A 59 3.63 11.94 -4.75
CA GLU A 59 4.21 11.23 -5.91
C GLU A 59 3.80 9.75 -5.91
N GLU A 60 3.77 9.11 -4.75
CA GLU A 60 3.30 7.72 -4.59
C GLU A 60 1.79 7.60 -4.87
N PHE A 61 0.97 8.57 -4.43
CA PHE A 61 -0.44 8.65 -4.80
C PHE A 61 -0.63 8.77 -6.31
N ALA A 62 0.11 9.68 -6.95
CA ALA A 62 0.06 9.87 -8.40
C ALA A 62 0.47 8.60 -9.15
N LEU A 63 1.52 7.91 -8.70
CA LEU A 63 1.96 6.65 -9.29
C LEU A 63 0.87 5.57 -9.18
N SER A 64 0.29 5.41 -7.99
CA SER A 64 -0.80 4.46 -7.75
C SER A 64 -1.99 4.73 -8.67
N LYS A 65 -2.39 6.00 -8.82
CA LYS A 65 -3.49 6.43 -9.71
C LYS A 65 -3.21 6.16 -11.18
N THR A 66 -1.97 6.27 -11.64
CA THR A 66 -1.57 5.92 -13.02
C THR A 66 -1.78 4.44 -13.30
N HIS A 67 -1.50 3.56 -12.34
CA HIS A 67 -1.57 2.11 -12.54
C HIS A 67 -2.91 1.49 -12.12
N LEU A 68 -3.64 2.13 -11.22
CA LEU A 68 -4.95 1.71 -10.71
C LEU A 68 -5.99 2.83 -10.92
N PRO A 69 -6.26 3.24 -12.18
CA PRO A 69 -7.12 4.38 -12.45
C PRO A 69 -8.57 4.11 -11.99
N ASN A 70 -9.14 5.06 -11.25
CA ASN A 70 -10.50 4.99 -10.69
C ASN A 70 -10.73 3.88 -9.65
N SER A 71 -9.68 3.19 -9.20
CA SER A 71 -9.77 2.22 -8.12
C SER A 71 -9.63 2.89 -6.76
N TRP A 72 -10.28 2.29 -5.76
CA TRP A 72 -9.98 2.56 -4.37
C TRP A 72 -8.87 1.59 -3.95
N VAL A 73 -7.74 2.06 -3.47
CA VAL A 73 -6.54 1.22 -3.29
C VAL A 73 -6.27 0.97 -1.82
N TRP A 74 -6.29 -0.29 -1.40
CA TRP A 74 -6.02 -0.64 -0.01
C TRP A 74 -4.65 -0.14 0.42
N SER A 75 -4.60 0.45 1.61
CA SER A 75 -3.36 0.89 2.24
C SER A 75 -3.04 -0.02 3.42
N ASN A 76 -1.76 -0.25 3.66
CA ASN A 76 -1.27 -1.04 4.80
C ASN A 76 -1.40 -0.25 6.09
N CYS A 77 -2.64 0.09 6.44
CA CYS A 77 -2.98 0.82 7.63
C CYS A 77 -4.36 0.43 8.14
N ASN A 78 -4.42 0.10 9.42
CA ASN A 78 -5.66 -0.24 10.10
C ASN A 78 -5.62 0.18 11.58
N LYS A 79 -6.74 0.03 12.27
CA LYS A 79 -6.82 0.11 13.73
C LYS A 79 -7.58 -1.09 14.28
N LEU A 80 -7.17 -1.55 15.47
CA LEU A 80 -7.74 -2.75 16.09
C LEU A 80 -9.25 -2.59 16.38
N ASN A 81 -9.66 -1.41 16.82
CA ASN A 81 -11.05 -1.01 17.08
C ASN A 81 -11.19 0.51 16.87
N ILE A 82 -12.42 1.03 16.95
CA ILE A 82 -12.72 2.43 16.62
C ILE A 82 -11.91 3.45 17.44
N ASN A 83 -11.57 3.12 18.70
CA ASN A 83 -10.85 3.98 19.63
C ASN A 83 -9.34 3.72 19.65
N ALA A 84 -8.85 2.76 18.86
CA ALA A 84 -7.43 2.46 18.78
C ALA A 84 -6.71 3.44 17.84
N PRO A 85 -5.42 3.73 18.07
CA PRO A 85 -4.63 4.49 17.12
C PRO A 85 -4.48 3.74 15.79
N TRP A 86 -4.32 4.50 14.71
CA TRP A 86 -3.98 3.97 13.39
C TRP A 86 -2.55 3.43 13.37
N VAL A 87 -2.39 2.17 12.95
CA VAL A 87 -1.11 1.52 12.72
C VAL A 87 -0.93 1.39 11.21
N CYS A 88 -0.08 2.24 10.64
CA CYS A 88 0.26 2.19 9.22
C CYS A 88 1.69 1.67 9.05
N VAL A 89 1.84 0.58 8.30
CA VAL A 89 3.09 -0.17 8.16
C VAL A 89 3.71 0.07 6.78
N THR A 90 5.01 0.37 6.75
CA THR A 90 5.76 0.71 5.54
C THR A 90 6.66 -0.41 5.04
N ASP A 91 6.73 -1.54 5.71
CA ASP A 91 7.47 -2.71 5.24
C ASP A 91 7.04 -3.98 5.96
N ARG A 92 7.54 -5.11 5.46
CA ARG A 92 7.33 -6.42 6.07
C ARG A 92 7.95 -6.56 7.48
N ALA A 93 8.91 -5.70 7.85
CA ALA A 93 9.50 -5.72 9.18
C ALA A 93 8.60 -5.06 10.25
N GLY A 94 7.53 -4.39 9.83
CA GLY A 94 6.58 -3.72 10.72
C GLY A 94 6.97 -2.29 11.06
N THR A 95 7.84 -1.66 10.26
CA THR A 95 8.14 -0.23 10.43
C THR A 95 6.87 0.59 10.28
N THR A 96 6.60 1.50 11.21
CA THR A 96 5.35 2.29 11.20
C THR A 96 5.57 3.73 10.77
N SER A 97 4.60 4.29 10.05
CA SER A 97 4.59 5.69 9.66
C SER A 97 3.49 6.50 10.34
N GLN A 98 3.80 7.76 10.64
CA GLN A 98 2.87 8.76 11.19
C GLN A 98 2.22 9.62 10.09
N TYR A 99 2.59 9.43 8.81
CA TYR A 99 2.01 10.20 7.72
C TYR A 99 0.50 9.99 7.61
N ARG A 100 -0.28 11.06 7.51
CA ARG A 100 -1.73 11.01 7.31
C ARG A 100 -2.14 12.14 6.39
N ASP A 101 -2.83 11.82 5.31
CA ASP A 101 -3.35 12.79 4.34
C ASP A 101 -4.84 12.50 4.10
N TRP A 102 -5.63 12.69 5.15
CA TRP A 102 -7.05 12.39 5.14
C TRP A 102 -7.82 13.30 4.18
N GLY A 103 -8.75 12.71 3.44
CA GLY A 103 -9.72 13.44 2.64
C GLY A 103 -10.65 14.31 3.49
N PRO A 104 -11.34 15.30 2.88
CA PRO A 104 -12.34 16.10 3.58
C PRO A 104 -13.39 15.21 4.26
N GLY A 105 -13.57 15.39 5.58
CA GLY A 105 -14.55 14.64 6.38
C GLY A 105 -14.05 13.29 6.90
N GLN A 106 -12.77 12.95 6.72
CA GLN A 106 -12.18 11.68 7.14
C GLN A 106 -11.18 11.89 8.30
N PRO A 107 -10.90 10.86 9.12
CA PRO A 107 -11.61 9.58 9.16
C PRO A 107 -13.00 9.72 9.80
N GLU A 108 -13.89 8.82 9.44
CA GLU A 108 -15.22 8.61 10.02
C GLU A 108 -15.15 7.49 11.08
N ASP A 109 -15.92 6.41 10.89
CA ASP A 109 -16.12 5.35 11.88
C ASP A 109 -15.71 3.94 11.39
N ASP A 110 -14.71 3.85 10.52
CA ASP A 110 -14.21 2.59 9.97
C ASP A 110 -12.78 2.26 10.42
N ARG A 111 -12.27 1.07 10.07
CA ARG A 111 -11.04 0.50 10.68
C ARG A 111 -9.87 0.24 9.73
N CYS A 112 -10.07 0.29 8.43
CA CYS A 112 -9.01 0.08 7.44
C CYS A 112 -8.86 1.32 6.56
N VAL A 113 -7.67 1.57 6.04
CA VAL A 113 -7.41 2.74 5.18
C VAL A 113 -7.40 2.33 3.73
N ILE A 114 -8.06 3.15 2.92
CA ILE A 114 -8.03 3.08 1.48
C ILE A 114 -7.62 4.43 0.92
N SER A 115 -6.88 4.41 -0.17
CA SER A 115 -6.50 5.61 -0.90
C SER A 115 -7.42 5.76 -2.11
N TYR A 116 -8.03 6.92 -2.27
CA TYR A 116 -8.83 7.23 -3.46
C TYR A 116 -8.35 8.56 -4.04
N GLN A 117 -8.02 8.53 -5.34
CA GLN A 117 -7.30 9.60 -6.01
C GLN A 117 -5.99 9.92 -5.28
N ASP A 118 -5.96 11.00 -4.51
CA ASP A 118 -4.75 11.59 -3.96
C ASP A 118 -4.81 11.73 -2.42
N GLN A 119 -5.79 11.07 -1.77
CA GLN A 119 -6.07 11.20 -0.33
C GLN A 119 -6.51 9.88 0.33
N MET A 120 -6.37 9.83 1.64
CA MET A 120 -6.73 8.71 2.51
C MET A 120 -8.18 8.80 3.00
N HIS A 121 -8.84 7.65 3.07
CA HIS A 121 -10.17 7.46 3.61
C HIS A 121 -10.17 6.23 4.54
N ASP A 122 -10.94 6.26 5.62
CA ASP A 122 -11.24 5.01 6.32
C ASP A 122 -12.38 4.27 5.62
N GLN A 123 -12.37 2.95 5.76
CA GLN A 123 -13.27 2.05 5.05
C GLN A 123 -13.46 0.75 5.81
N ASP A 124 -14.65 0.14 5.66
CA ASP A 124 -14.93 -1.19 6.15
C ASP A 124 -13.94 -2.18 5.52
N CYS A 125 -13.14 -2.79 6.39
CA CYS A 125 -12.10 -3.76 6.03
C CYS A 125 -12.60 -4.92 5.16
N ASN A 126 -13.91 -5.21 5.16
CA ASN A 126 -14.50 -6.35 4.44
C ASN A 126 -14.96 -6.02 3.02
N ILE A 127 -14.91 -4.77 2.57
CA ILE A 127 -15.25 -4.44 1.17
C ILE A 127 -14.31 -5.16 0.21
N ASN A 128 -14.86 -5.88 -0.76
CA ASN A 128 -14.08 -6.68 -1.71
C ASN A 128 -14.48 -6.42 -3.17
N SER A 129 -15.02 -5.24 -3.46
CA SER A 129 -15.47 -4.85 -4.80
C SER A 129 -15.01 -3.45 -5.15
N GLY A 130 -14.49 -3.25 -6.37
CA GLY A 130 -14.04 -1.94 -6.85
C GLY A 130 -12.71 -1.47 -6.22
N THR A 131 -12.03 -2.37 -5.50
CA THR A 131 -10.77 -2.11 -4.82
C THR A 131 -9.60 -2.63 -5.65
N GLY A 132 -8.53 -1.84 -5.72
CA GLY A 132 -7.21 -2.26 -6.21
C GLY A 132 -6.28 -2.62 -5.06
N THR A 133 -5.24 -3.38 -5.36
CA THR A 133 -4.15 -3.71 -4.42
C THR A 133 -2.84 -3.20 -4.98
N SER A 134 -2.03 -2.55 -4.14
CA SER A 134 -0.64 -2.24 -4.43
C SER A 134 0.24 -2.88 -3.37
N CYS A 135 1.26 -3.61 -3.79
CA CYS A 135 2.30 -4.14 -2.91
C CYS A 135 3.54 -3.27 -3.02
N GLN A 136 4.39 -3.27 -1.98
CA GLN A 136 5.63 -2.52 -1.99
C GLN A 136 6.83 -3.31 -1.46
N VAL A 137 8.03 -2.88 -1.85
CA VAL A 137 9.28 -3.15 -1.15
C VAL A 137 10.06 -1.83 -0.99
N ASN A 138 10.65 -1.63 0.17
CA ASN A 138 11.49 -0.46 0.42
C ASN A 138 12.88 -0.69 -0.18
N ILE A 139 13.38 0.31 -0.91
CA ILE A 139 14.70 0.29 -1.56
C ILE A 139 15.65 1.33 -0.96
N SER A 140 15.20 2.04 0.07
CA SER A 140 16.04 2.92 0.87
C SER A 140 16.92 2.09 1.80
N ALA A 141 18.23 2.15 1.55
CA ALA A 141 19.29 1.65 2.42
C ALA A 141 19.64 2.66 3.51
#